data_AF-A0A564S3R2-F1
#
_entry.id   AF-A0A564S3R2-F1
#
_cell.length_a   1.000
_cell.length_b   1.000
_cell.length_c   1.000
_cell.angle_alpha   90.00
_cell.angle_beta   90.00
_cell.angle_gamma   90.00
#
_symmetry.space_group_name_H-M   'P 1'
#
loop_
_entity.id
_entity.type
_entity.pdbx_description
1 polymer ?
#
loop_
_entity_poly.entity_id
_entity_poly.type
_entity_poly.pdbx_seq_one_letter_code
_entity_poly.pdbx_strand_id
1 'polypeptide(L)'
;MKQRLKTGRSCQMRETLQDIYETGRTPAEAWARLHRLCSWMMHSRLEPMKDLARMIRRHWNEILAYFTHPYTNAVLEGADSVIQNIKRRARGFRNMDYFATMVYLTCGKLDLKAVTA
;
A
#
# COMPACT_ATOMS: atom_id res chain seq x y z
N MET A 1 -14.19 20.94 -17.24
CA MET A 1 -12.72 20.90 -17.42
C MET A 1 -11.91 20.90 -16.10
N LYS A 2 -12.25 21.72 -15.09
CA LYS A 2 -11.52 21.84 -13.80
C LYS A 2 -11.35 20.54 -12.97
N GLN A 3 -12.30 19.60 -13.03
CA GLN A 3 -12.28 18.37 -12.24
C GLN A 3 -11.27 17.33 -12.77
N ARG A 4 -11.16 17.20 -14.11
CA ARG A 4 -10.15 16.34 -14.77
C ARG A 4 -8.71 16.75 -14.44
N LEU A 5 -8.47 18.05 -14.22
CA LEU A 5 -7.17 18.59 -13.78
C LEU A 5 -6.84 18.31 -12.31
N LYS A 6 -7.84 18.05 -11.45
CA LYS A 6 -7.60 17.64 -10.06
C LYS A 6 -7.13 16.19 -10.01
N THR A 7 -7.84 15.31 -10.71
CA THR A 7 -7.50 13.88 -10.81
C THR A 7 -6.13 13.67 -11.45
N GLY A 8 -5.81 14.39 -12.53
CA GLY A 8 -4.49 14.32 -13.16
C GLY A 8 -3.36 14.71 -12.21
N ARG A 9 -3.50 15.81 -11.46
CA ARG A 9 -2.50 16.25 -10.47
C ARG A 9 -2.33 15.27 -9.31
N SER A 10 -3.43 14.71 -8.79
CA SER A 10 -3.33 13.68 -7.75
C SER A 10 -2.68 12.39 -8.29
N CYS A 11 -2.94 12.04 -9.56
CA CYS A 11 -2.30 10.89 -10.22
C CYS A 11 -0.78 11.07 -10.30
N GLN A 12 -0.33 12.25 -10.75
CA GLN A 12 1.09 12.57 -10.81
C GLN A 12 1.76 12.56 -9.43
N MET A 13 1.10 13.07 -8.39
CA MET A 13 1.64 13.02 -7.01
C MET A 13 1.79 11.58 -6.52
N ARG A 14 0.84 10.70 -6.83
CA ARG A 14 0.91 9.27 -6.51
C ARG A 14 2.03 8.59 -7.29
N GLU A 15 2.13 8.84 -8.60
CA GLU A 15 3.19 8.29 -9.45
C GLU A 15 4.58 8.76 -8.99
N THR A 16 4.71 10.02 -8.59
CA THR A 16 5.96 10.54 -8.01
C THR A 16 6.31 9.83 -6.72
N LEU A 17 5.33 9.53 -5.85
CA LEU A 17 5.59 8.75 -4.64
C LEU A 17 6.10 7.35 -4.99
N GLN A 18 5.44 6.67 -5.92
CA GLN A 18 5.83 5.34 -6.38
C GLN A 18 7.24 5.33 -6.98
N ASP A 19 7.55 6.28 -7.85
CA ASP A 19 8.87 6.47 -8.44
C ASP A 19 9.97 6.66 -7.38
N ILE A 20 9.69 7.40 -6.29
CA ILE A 20 10.63 7.54 -5.17
C ILE A 20 10.94 6.18 -4.53
N TYR A 21 9.93 5.34 -4.31
CA TYR A 21 10.12 4.00 -3.73
C TYR A 21 10.83 3.03 -4.67
N GLU A 22 10.59 3.13 -5.99
CA GLU A 22 11.20 2.25 -7.00
C GLU A 22 12.66 2.62 -7.30
N THR A 23 12.99 3.92 -7.27
CA THR A 23 14.31 4.40 -7.74
C THR A 23 15.19 4.95 -6.63
N GLY A 24 14.64 5.28 -5.46
CA GLY A 24 15.41 5.80 -4.33
C GLY A 24 16.35 4.73 -3.77
N ARG A 25 17.66 4.95 -3.91
CA ARG A 25 18.67 3.99 -3.45
C ARG A 25 19.28 4.31 -2.10
N THR A 26 19.16 5.56 -1.66
CA THR A 26 19.75 6.03 -0.41
C THR A 26 18.74 6.84 0.41
N PRO A 27 18.82 6.80 1.76
CA PRO A 27 17.96 7.59 2.63
C PRO A 27 18.05 9.10 2.36
N ALA A 28 19.24 9.61 2.03
CA ALA A 28 19.45 11.03 1.76
C ALA A 28 18.73 11.49 0.48
N GLU A 29 18.79 10.69 -0.58
CA GLU A 29 18.08 10.96 -1.83
C GLU A 29 16.56 10.89 -1.62
N ALA A 30 16.09 9.83 -0.96
CA ALA A 30 14.69 9.64 -0.63
C ALA A 30 14.15 10.81 0.22
N TRP A 31 14.91 11.25 1.22
CA TRP A 31 14.58 12.42 2.05
C TRP A 31 14.31 13.65 1.19
N ALA A 32 15.23 13.98 0.28
CA ALA A 32 15.12 15.18 -0.55
C ALA A 32 13.91 15.12 -1.49
N ARG A 33 13.65 13.95 -2.08
CA ARG A 33 12.53 13.75 -3.01
C ARG A 33 11.18 13.73 -2.28
N LEU A 34 11.07 13.02 -1.16
CA LEU A 34 9.88 13.02 -0.30
C LEU A 34 9.58 14.42 0.23
N HIS A 35 10.61 15.20 0.59
CA HIS A 35 10.43 16.54 1.12
C HIS A 35 9.82 17.46 0.05
N ARG A 36 10.34 17.40 -1.17
CA ARG A 36 9.77 18.11 -2.33
C ARG A 36 8.33 17.68 -2.61
N LEU A 37 8.06 16.37 -2.59
CA LEU A 37 6.71 15.84 -2.82
C LEU A 37 5.72 16.31 -1.76
N CYS A 38 6.07 16.24 -0.47
CA CYS A 38 5.21 16.73 0.61
C CYS A 38 4.95 18.24 0.49
N SER A 39 5.96 19.03 0.10
CA SER A 39 5.77 20.46 -0.18
C SER A 39 4.77 20.66 -1.31
N TRP A 40 4.90 19.93 -2.41
CA TRP A 40 3.98 20.01 -3.54
C TRP A 40 2.54 19.62 -3.16
N MET A 41 2.37 18.52 -2.43
CA MET A 41 1.09 18.05 -1.93
C MET A 41 0.41 19.09 -1.01
N MET A 42 1.18 19.73 -0.12
CA MET A 42 0.66 20.78 0.78
C MET A 42 0.10 22.00 0.05
N HIS A 43 0.72 22.39 -1.07
CA HIS A 43 0.33 23.55 -1.87
C HIS A 43 -0.65 23.22 -3.02
N SER A 44 -1.05 21.96 -3.18
CA SER A 44 -1.88 21.46 -4.29
C SER A 44 -3.34 21.96 -4.29
N ARG A 45 -3.81 22.51 -3.16
CA ARG A 45 -5.23 22.77 -2.85
C ARG A 45 -6.11 21.50 -2.94
N LEU A 46 -5.52 20.32 -2.75
CA LEU A 46 -6.21 19.03 -2.67
C LEU A 46 -6.10 18.49 -1.25
N GLU A 47 -7.16 18.61 -0.46
CA GLU A 47 -7.14 18.21 0.96
C GLU A 47 -6.70 16.74 1.17
N PRO A 48 -7.15 15.76 0.36
CA PRO A 48 -6.67 14.38 0.48
C PRO A 48 -5.16 14.23 0.29
N MET A 49 -4.54 15.05 -0.57
CA MET A 49 -3.08 15.03 -0.76
C MET A 49 -2.35 15.68 0.40
N LYS A 50 -2.94 16.73 1.02
CA LYS A 50 -2.38 17.32 2.24
C LYS A 50 -2.44 16.34 3.41
N ASP A 51 -3.54 15.60 3.56
CA ASP A 51 -3.67 14.56 4.58
C ASP A 51 -2.56 13.51 4.44
N LEU A 52 -2.31 13.05 3.21
CA LEU A 52 -1.20 12.15 2.90
C LEU A 52 0.16 12.77 3.25
N ALA A 53 0.40 14.02 2.87
CA ALA A 53 1.66 14.70 3.21
C ALA A 53 1.88 14.83 4.72
N ARG A 54 0.81 15.10 5.50
CA ARG A 54 0.88 15.12 6.97
C ARG A 54 1.16 13.73 7.53
N MET A 55 0.56 12.68 6.97
CA MET A 55 0.84 11.30 7.35
C MET A 55 2.31 10.93 7.11
N ILE A 56 2.83 11.22 5.91
CA ILE A 56 4.24 10.98 5.58
C ILE A 56 5.16 11.70 6.57
N ARG A 57 4.86 12.96 6.92
CA ARG A 57 5.64 13.71 7.91
C ARG A 57 5.57 13.13 9.32
N ARG A 58 4.42 12.56 9.73
CA ARG A 58 4.30 11.89 11.04
C ARG A 58 5.14 10.62 11.11
N HIS A 59 5.21 9.86 10.02
CA HIS A 59 5.95 8.61 9.91
C HIS A 59 7.31 8.77 9.22
N TRP A 60 7.88 9.97 9.25
CA TRP A 60 9.04 10.34 8.42
C TRP A 60 10.25 9.42 8.65
N ASN A 61 10.57 9.14 9.91
CA ASN A 61 11.72 8.31 10.27
C ASN A 61 11.54 6.85 9.81
N GLU A 62 10.34 6.30 9.97
CA GLU A 62 10.00 4.93 9.57
C GLU A 62 10.04 4.78 8.05
N ILE A 63 9.50 5.77 7.33
CA ILE A 63 9.53 5.82 5.87
C ILE A 63 10.97 5.90 5.36
N LEU A 64 11.84 6.67 6.00
CA LEU A 64 13.26 6.74 5.61
C LEU A 64 14.04 5.48 5.96
N ALA A 65 13.70 4.82 7.07
CA ALA A 65 14.32 3.56 7.47
C ALA A 65 14.14 2.46 6.41
N TYR A 66 13.02 2.48 5.67
CA TYR A 66 12.77 1.60 4.52
C TYR A 66 13.90 1.65 3.48
N PHE A 67 14.46 2.83 3.20
CA PHE A 67 15.52 3.01 2.21
C PHE A 67 16.90 2.57 2.69
N THR A 68 17.06 2.33 4.00
CA THR A 68 18.26 1.70 4.56
C THR A 68 18.07 0.19 4.68
N HIS A 69 16.90 -0.23 5.14
CA HIS A 69 16.53 -1.61 5.35
C HIS A 69 15.13 -1.82 4.76
N PRO A 70 14.99 -2.46 3.59
CA PRO A 70 13.71 -2.67 2.93
C PRO A 70 12.89 -3.79 3.61
N TYR A 71 12.87 -3.82 4.95
CA TYR A 71 11.98 -4.65 5.73
C TYR A 71 10.64 -3.94 5.85
N THR A 72 9.63 -4.52 5.21
CA THR A 72 8.28 -3.98 5.16
C THR A 72 7.33 -5.10 5.57
N ASN A 73 6.51 -4.82 6.60
CA ASN A 73 5.40 -5.70 6.96
C ASN A 73 4.24 -5.58 5.95
N ALA A 74 4.31 -4.73 4.92
CA ALA A 74 3.19 -4.52 4.00
C ALA A 74 2.76 -5.82 3.28
N VAL A 75 3.70 -6.74 3.01
CA VAL A 75 3.38 -8.06 2.45
C VAL A 75 2.58 -8.90 3.46
N LEU A 76 2.98 -8.87 4.73
CA LEU A 76 2.28 -9.54 5.82
C LEU A 76 0.92 -8.91 6.10
N GLU A 77 0.82 -7.58 6.12
CA GLU A 77 -0.44 -6.84 6.28
C GLU A 77 -1.41 -7.10 5.11
N GLY A 78 -0.88 -7.25 3.90
CA GLY A 78 -1.64 -7.68 2.73
C GLY A 78 -2.22 -9.07 2.92
N ALA A 79 -1.42 -10.03 3.39
CA ALA A 79 -1.88 -11.38 3.72
C ALA A 79 -2.93 -11.37 4.84
N ASP A 80 -2.71 -10.59 5.91
CA ASP A 80 -3.63 -10.46 7.04
C ASP A 80 -4.98 -9.86 6.60
N SER A 81 -4.97 -8.89 5.69
CA SER A 81 -6.20 -8.31 5.12
C SER A 81 -7.03 -9.34 4.34
N VAL A 82 -6.37 -10.22 3.57
CA VAL A 82 -7.05 -11.33 2.88
C VAL A 82 -7.64 -12.32 3.89
N ILE A 83 -6.88 -12.70 4.91
CA ILE A 83 -7.32 -13.61 5.96
C ILE A 83 -8.51 -13.02 6.74
N GLN A 84 -8.48 -11.73 7.08
CA GLN A 84 -9.59 -11.05 7.73
C GLN A 84 -10.85 -11.01 6.84
N ASN A 85 -10.70 -10.82 5.53
CA ASN A 85 -11.82 -10.87 4.59
C ASN A 85 -12.46 -12.27 4.54
N ILE A 86 -11.64 -13.32 4.51
CA ILE A 86 -12.11 -14.72 4.59
C ILE A 86 -12.91 -14.95 5.87
N LYS A 87 -12.38 -14.49 7.02
CA LYS A 87 -13.06 -14.58 8.32
C LYS A 87 -14.40 -13.83 8.32
N ARG A 88 -14.45 -12.63 7.71
CA ARG A 88 -15.66 -11.81 7.61
C ARG A 88 -16.73 -12.43 6.71
N ARG A 89 -16.35 -13.01 5.57
CA ARG A 89 -17.28 -13.71 4.65
C ARG A 89 -17.97 -14.90 5.31
N ALA A 90 -17.25 -15.58 6.20
CA ALA A 90 -17.79 -16.74 6.91
C ALA A 90 -18.67 -16.40 8.12
N ARG A 91 -18.74 -15.13 8.54
CA ARG A 91 -19.45 -14.69 9.77
C ARG A 91 -19.06 -15.51 11.02
N GLY A 92 -17.83 -16.01 11.07
CA GLY A 92 -17.32 -16.92 12.10
C GLY A 92 -17.38 -18.38 11.65
N PHE A 93 -16.24 -18.94 11.26
CA PHE A 93 -16.13 -20.38 11.05
C PHE A 93 -16.27 -21.10 12.40
N ARG A 94 -17.20 -22.05 12.50
CA ARG A 94 -17.35 -22.94 13.67
C ARG A 94 -16.21 -23.97 13.77
N ASN A 95 -15.54 -24.26 12.66
CA ASN A 95 -14.46 -25.23 12.57
C ASN A 95 -13.20 -24.56 11.97
N MET A 96 -12.09 -24.63 12.71
CA MET A 96 -10.81 -24.04 12.32
C MET A 96 -10.17 -24.72 11.11
N ASP A 97 -10.42 -26.01 10.88
CA ASP A 97 -9.89 -26.74 9.73
C ASP A 97 -10.47 -26.21 8.42
N TYR A 98 -11.75 -25.85 8.43
CA TYR A 98 -12.40 -25.19 7.30
C TYR A 98 -11.86 -23.78 7.07
N PHE A 99 -11.54 -23.05 8.14
CA PHE A 99 -10.90 -21.74 8.00
C PHE A 99 -9.51 -21.85 7.37
N ALA A 100 -8.68 -22.78 7.85
CA ALA A 100 -7.37 -23.05 7.30
C ALA A 100 -7.47 -23.46 5.81
N THR A 101 -8.39 -24.35 5.48
CA THR A 101 -8.64 -24.79 4.09
C THR A 101 -9.02 -23.62 3.19
N MET A 102 -9.89 -22.72 3.65
CA MET A 102 -10.27 -21.52 2.88
C MET A 102 -9.11 -20.55 2.70
N VAL A 103 -8.23 -20.41 3.70
CA VAL A 103 -7.00 -19.62 3.57
C VAL A 103 -6.08 -20.24 2.52
N TYR A 104 -5.82 -21.54 2.57
CA TYR A 104 -5.00 -22.23 1.57
C TYR A 104 -5.61 -22.15 0.16
N LEU A 105 -6.92 -22.30 0.02
CA LEU A 105 -7.62 -22.18 -1.26
C LEU A 105 -7.49 -20.78 -1.86
N THR A 106 -7.62 -19.75 -1.02
CA THR A 106 -7.65 -18.34 -1.47
C THR A 106 -6.24 -17.81 -1.72
N CYS A 107 -5.28 -18.12 -0.85
CA CYS A 107 -3.91 -17.62 -0.94
C CYS A 107 -3.00 -18.51 -1.80
N GLY A 108 -3.30 -19.81 -1.92
CA GLY A 108 -2.45 -20.80 -2.57
C GLY A 108 -2.49 -20.80 -4.11
N LYS A 109 -3.33 -19.96 -4.75
CA LYS A 109 -3.54 -19.92 -6.22
C LYS A 109 -3.71 -21.32 -6.84
N LEU A 110 -4.44 -22.20 -6.16
CA LEU A 110 -4.66 -23.57 -6.61
C LEU A 110 -5.48 -23.57 -7.90
N ASP A 111 -4.95 -24.18 -8.97
CA ASP A 111 -5.68 -24.35 -10.22
C ASP A 111 -6.63 -25.56 -10.11
N LEU A 112 -7.87 -25.27 -9.70
CA LEU A 112 -8.92 -26.27 -9.52
C LEU A 112 -9.40 -26.88 -10.86
N LYS A 113 -8.95 -26.37 -12.02
CA LYS A 113 -9.28 -26.96 -13.32
C LYS A 113 -8.50 -28.23 -13.63
N ALA A 114 -7.36 -28.46 -12.99
CA ALA A 114 -6.53 -29.64 -13.21
C ALA A 114 -7.12 -30.94 -12.62
N VAL A 115 -8.16 -30.84 -11.79
CA VAL A 115 -8.73 -31.98 -11.04
C VAL A 115 -10.00 -32.56 -11.70
N THR A 116 -10.49 -31.95 -12.77
CA THR A 116 -11.68 -32.43 -13.52
C THR A 116 -11.32 -33.16 -14.83
N ALA A 117 -10.26 -33.97 -14.83
CA ALA A 117 -9.94 -34.87 -15.96
C ALA A 117 -10.47 -36.28 -15.72
#